data_AF-A0A935N1B7-F1
#
_entry.id   AF-A0A935N1B7-F1
#
_cell.length_a   1.000
_cell.length_b   1.000
_cell.length_c   1.000
_cell.angle_alpha   90.00
_cell.angle_beta   90.00
_cell.angle_gamma   90.00
#
_symmetry.space_group_name_H-M   'P 1'
#
loop_
_entity.id
_entity.type
_entity.pdbx_description
1 polymer ?
#
loop_
_entity_poly.entity_id
_entity_poly.type
_entity_poly.pdbx_seq_one_letter_code
_entity_poly.pdbx_strand_id
1 'polypeptide(L)'
;MKKTLFLLLFHSVINLCFAQNNGWDILNIGHSLTSNNKFAVGGTCLIFAEINSNKVYAFNSITGNWDSTLISTTLEWTDARADGNTAMLVNDSLAVFIAH
;
A
#
# COMPACT_ATOMS: atom_id res chain seq x y z
N MET A 1 50.17 -35.61 18.24
CA MET A 1 49.97 -34.16 18.42
C MET A 1 49.19 -33.62 17.23
N LYS A 2 48.09 -32.92 17.52
CA LYS A 2 47.15 -32.28 16.58
C LYS A 2 47.84 -31.24 15.69
N LYS A 3 47.38 -31.07 14.43
CA LYS A 3 46.70 -29.84 14.00
C LYS A 3 46.05 -30.00 12.62
N THR A 4 44.72 -30.07 12.70
CA THR A 4 43.67 -29.98 11.69
C THR A 4 43.81 -28.72 10.81
N LEU A 5 43.64 -28.89 9.49
CA LEU A 5 43.39 -27.79 8.55
C LEU A 5 41.89 -27.78 8.24
N PHE A 6 41.18 -26.73 8.68
CA PHE A 6 39.74 -26.59 8.52
C PHE A 6 39.48 -25.51 7.45
N LEU A 7 38.88 -25.92 6.32
CA LEU A 7 38.54 -25.07 5.19
C LEU A 7 37.13 -24.50 5.40
N LEU A 8 36.98 -23.19 5.61
CA LEU A 8 35.68 -22.52 5.77
C LEU A 8 35.24 -21.87 4.46
N LEU A 9 34.25 -22.50 3.81
CA LEU A 9 33.45 -21.93 2.72
C LEU A 9 32.46 -20.92 3.31
N PHE A 10 32.69 -19.62 3.07
CA PHE A 10 31.71 -18.58 3.36
C PHE A 10 30.65 -18.54 2.24
N HIS A 11 29.53 -19.24 2.45
CA HIS A 11 28.28 -18.96 1.75
C HIS A 11 27.56 -17.86 2.53
N SER A 12 27.83 -16.60 2.18
CA SER A 12 27.02 -15.49 2.68
C SER A 12 25.65 -15.53 2.01
N VAL A 13 24.67 -16.06 2.74
CA VAL A 13 23.24 -15.89 2.45
C VAL A 13 22.95 -14.40 2.58
N ILE A 14 22.62 -13.74 1.46
CA ILE A 14 22.16 -12.35 1.47
C ILE A 14 20.75 -12.38 2.08
N ASN A 15 20.67 -12.14 3.39
CA ASN A 15 19.40 -11.82 4.05
C ASN A 15 18.99 -10.41 3.58
N LEU A 16 18.14 -10.35 2.55
CA LEU A 16 17.36 -9.16 2.23
C LEU A 16 16.34 -8.97 3.35
N CYS A 17 16.76 -8.38 4.47
CA CYS A 17 15.83 -7.79 5.41
C CYS A 17 15.20 -6.60 4.69
N PHE A 18 13.95 -6.73 4.25
CA PHE A 18 13.13 -5.57 3.90
C PHE A 18 13.05 -4.71 5.16
N ALA A 19 13.69 -3.55 5.15
CA ALA A 19 13.51 -2.59 6.21
C ALA A 19 12.03 -2.23 6.24
N GLN A 20 11.32 -2.56 7.34
CA GLN A 20 10.10 -1.84 7.66
C GLN A 20 10.50 -0.37 7.76
N ASN A 21 10.06 0.42 6.78
CA ASN A 21 10.26 1.86 6.80
C ASN A 21 9.38 2.41 7.93
N ASN A 22 9.94 2.45 9.14
CA ASN A 22 9.36 3.21 10.24
C ASN A 22 9.51 4.68 9.88
N GLY A 23 8.52 5.21 9.18
CA GLY A 23 8.57 6.54 8.59
C GLY A 23 7.20 7.01 8.13
N TRP A 24 7.10 8.31 7.89
CA TRP A 24 5.92 8.91 7.30
C TRP A 24 6.03 8.82 5.78
N ASP A 25 4.95 8.42 5.12
CA ASP A 25 4.74 8.66 3.69
C ASP A 25 3.65 9.73 3.52
N ILE A 26 3.82 10.60 2.53
CA ILE A 26 2.98 11.77 2.28
C ILE A 26 2.61 11.80 0.80
N LEU A 27 1.32 11.63 0.50
CA LEU A 27 0.77 11.92 -0.82
C LEU A 27 0.38 13.40 -0.92
N ASN A 28 0.99 14.13 -1.85
CA ASN A 28 0.53 15.46 -2.22
C ASN A 28 -0.45 15.38 -3.40
N ILE A 29 -1.73 15.65 -3.13
CA ILE A 29 -2.80 15.66 -4.15
C ILE A 29 -2.99 17.02 -4.83
N GLY A 30 -2.25 18.06 -4.41
CA GLY A 30 -2.28 19.39 -5.02
C GLY A 30 -3.50 20.25 -4.66
N HIS A 31 -4.36 19.79 -3.75
CA HIS A 31 -5.53 20.52 -3.26
C HIS A 31 -5.89 20.08 -1.84
N SER A 32 -6.79 20.81 -1.17
CA SER A 32 -7.17 20.51 0.21
C SER A 32 -8.02 19.24 0.32
N LEU A 33 -7.66 18.36 1.25
CA LEU A 33 -8.56 17.30 1.71
C LEU A 33 -9.79 17.92 2.37
N THR A 34 -10.96 17.34 2.11
CA THR A 34 -12.22 17.78 2.71
C THR A 34 -12.84 16.67 3.55
N SER A 35 -13.93 16.96 4.25
CA SER A 35 -14.73 15.92 4.91
C SER A 35 -15.38 14.95 3.91
N ASN A 36 -15.35 15.26 2.61
CA ASN A 36 -16.00 14.52 1.54
C ASN A 36 -15.05 13.51 0.87
N ASN A 37 -14.12 12.94 1.62
CA ASN A 37 -13.20 11.94 1.10
C ASN A 37 -13.60 10.56 1.62
N LYS A 38 -13.47 9.52 0.78
CA LYS A 38 -13.69 8.12 1.15
C LYS A 38 -12.36 7.41 1.23
N PHE A 39 -12.17 6.65 2.30
CA PHE A 39 -10.97 5.89 2.50
C PHE A 39 -11.23 4.66 3.35
N ALA A 40 -10.38 3.66 3.19
CA ALA A 40 -10.29 2.52 4.09
C ALA A 40 -8.83 2.18 4.34
N VAL A 41 -8.53 1.73 5.55
CA VAL A 41 -7.18 1.35 5.98
C VAL A 41 -7.21 -0.10 6.44
N GLY A 42 -6.47 -0.95 5.73
CA GLY A 42 -6.21 -2.34 6.10
C GLY A 42 -4.91 -2.45 6.91
N GLY A 43 -4.49 -3.68 7.16
CA GLY A 43 -3.25 -3.97 7.89
C GLY A 43 -1.99 -3.54 7.14
N THR A 44 -1.97 -3.67 5.81
CA THR A 44 -0.79 -3.31 4.98
C THR A 44 -1.10 -2.38 3.82
N CYS A 45 -2.31 -1.81 3.79
CA CYS A 45 -2.75 -0.97 2.69
C CYS A 45 -3.68 0.14 3.12
N LEU A 46 -3.73 1.20 2.33
CA LEU A 46 -4.77 2.22 2.39
C LEU A 46 -5.30 2.44 0.98
N ILE A 47 -6.60 2.68 0.85
CA ILE A 47 -7.24 3.17 -0.38
C ILE A 47 -7.98 4.46 -0.08
N PHE A 48 -7.98 5.38 -1.03
CA PHE A 48 -8.52 6.72 -0.84
C PHE A 48 -9.01 7.33 -2.16
N ALA A 49 -10.12 8.07 -2.12
CA ALA A 49 -10.56 8.96 -3.19
C ALA A 49 -11.37 10.13 -2.62
N GLU A 50 -11.41 11.26 -3.34
CA GLU A 50 -12.46 12.25 -3.12
C GLU A 50 -13.79 11.67 -3.59
N ILE A 51 -14.89 11.96 -2.88
CA ILE A 51 -16.19 11.33 -3.14
C ILE A 51 -16.65 11.46 -4.60
N ASN A 52 -16.31 12.56 -5.27
CA ASN A 52 -16.74 12.88 -6.64
C ASN A 52 -15.61 12.73 -7.68
N SER A 53 -14.45 12.23 -7.26
CA SER A 53 -13.33 12.01 -8.16
C SER A 53 -13.30 10.57 -8.62
N ASN A 54 -13.05 10.38 -9.92
CA ASN A 54 -12.83 9.07 -10.50
C ASN A 54 -11.38 8.58 -10.31
N LYS A 55 -10.51 9.40 -9.72
CA LYS A 55 -9.13 9.05 -9.42
C LYS A 55 -9.03 8.47 -8.01
N VAL A 56 -8.55 7.23 -7.93
CA VAL A 56 -8.33 6.50 -6.70
C VAL A 56 -6.84 6.39 -6.45
N TYR A 57 -6.45 6.58 -5.20
CA TYR A 57 -5.08 6.42 -4.73
C TYR A 57 -5.01 5.27 -3.74
N ALA A 58 -3.87 4.60 -3.71
CA ALA A 58 -3.61 3.54 -2.74
C ALA A 58 -2.18 3.64 -2.22
N PHE A 59 -1.97 3.21 -0.97
CA PHE A 59 -0.66 3.15 -0.34
C PHE A 59 -0.37 1.70 0.06
N ASN A 60 0.81 1.20 -0.32
CA ASN A 60 1.33 -0.08 0.13
C ASN A 60 2.32 0.16 1.28
N SER A 61 1.95 -0.24 2.50
CA SER A 61 2.84 -0.04 3.66
C SER A 61 4.00 -1.03 3.75
N ILE A 62 3.99 -2.09 2.93
CA ILE A 62 5.10 -3.05 2.80
C ILE A 62 6.24 -2.40 2.02
N THR A 63 5.91 -1.75 0.90
CA THR A 63 6.90 -1.12 0.02
C THR A 63 7.14 0.35 0.35
N GLY A 64 6.20 1.00 1.07
CA GLY A 64 6.25 2.42 1.36
C GLY A 64 6.05 3.26 0.10
N ASN A 65 5.14 2.85 -0.79
CA ASN A 65 4.88 3.54 -2.04
C ASN A 65 3.38 3.81 -2.24
N TRP A 66 3.08 4.94 -2.87
CA TRP A 66 1.77 5.27 -3.40
C TRP A 66 1.59 4.76 -4.84
N ASP A 67 0.36 4.38 -5.16
CA ASP A 67 -0.12 4.07 -6.51
C ASP A 67 -1.44 4.81 -6.76
N SER A 68 -1.84 4.95 -8.03
CA SER A 68 -3.11 5.55 -8.39
C SER A 68 -3.66 5.02 -9.70
N THR A 69 -4.99 4.98 -9.81
CA THR A 69 -5.69 4.58 -11.02
C THR A 69 -6.94 5.41 -11.26
N LEU A 70 -7.42 5.45 -12.50
CA LEU A 70 -8.68 6.05 -12.88
C LEU A 70 -9.74 4.95 -13.03
N ILE A 71 -10.86 5.12 -12.34
CA ILE A 71 -12.00 4.20 -12.43
C ILE A 71 -13.05 4.82 -13.34
N SER A 72 -13.61 4.05 -14.27
CA SER A 72 -14.66 4.55 -15.16
C SER A 72 -16.01 4.59 -14.43
N THR A 73 -16.27 5.70 -13.73
CA THR A 73 -17.54 5.97 -13.04
C THR A 73 -17.84 7.46 -13.05
N THR A 74 -19.13 7.80 -13.02
CA THR A 74 -19.62 9.18 -12.85
C THR A 74 -20.39 9.37 -11.54
N LEU A 75 -20.50 8.31 -10.72
CA LEU A 75 -21.23 8.35 -9.46
C LEU A 75 -20.28 8.59 -8.28
N GLU A 76 -20.84 9.17 -7.23
CA GLU A 76 -20.16 9.40 -5.97
C GLU A 76 -19.72 8.07 -5.31
N TRP A 77 -18.53 8.04 -4.69
CA TRP A 77 -18.10 6.91 -3.87
C TRP A 77 -18.99 6.77 -2.63
N THR A 78 -19.68 5.64 -2.52
CA THR A 78 -20.69 5.43 -1.47
C THR A 78 -20.13 4.74 -0.24
N ASP A 79 -19.19 3.80 -0.42
CA ASP A 79 -18.66 2.99 0.68
C ASP A 79 -17.16 2.70 0.55
N ALA A 80 -16.55 2.38 1.68
CA ALA A 80 -15.14 2.01 1.80
C ALA A 80 -14.98 0.91 2.86
N ARG A 81 -14.21 -0.13 2.54
CA ARG A 81 -13.96 -1.28 3.43
C ARG A 81 -12.52 -1.77 3.27
N ALA A 82 -11.98 -2.37 4.31
CA ALA A 82 -10.70 -3.05 4.25
C ALA A 82 -10.70 -4.28 5.14
N ASP A 83 -9.92 -5.28 4.74
CA ASP A 83 -9.61 -6.47 5.54
C ASP A 83 -8.23 -7.00 5.15
N GLY A 84 -7.42 -7.34 6.15
CA GLY A 84 -6.04 -7.79 5.94
C GLY A 84 -5.22 -6.82 5.06
N ASN A 85 -4.69 -7.34 3.96
CA ASN A 85 -3.88 -6.60 2.98
C ASN A 85 -4.71 -6.02 1.82
N THR A 86 -6.04 -6.00 1.94
CA THR A 86 -6.96 -5.57 0.88
C THR A 86 -7.80 -4.39 1.35
N ALA A 87 -7.97 -3.39 0.49
CA ALA A 87 -8.88 -2.27 0.72
C ALA A 87 -9.69 -1.99 -0.55
N MET A 88 -10.93 -1.54 -0.40
CA MET A 88 -11.83 -1.26 -1.52
C MET A 88 -12.67 0.00 -1.33
N LEU A 89 -13.04 0.60 -2.47
CA LEU A 89 -14.05 1.66 -2.59
C LEU A 89 -15.17 1.19 -3.52
N VAL A 90 -16.41 1.54 -3.16
CA VAL A 90 -17.63 1.03 -3.82
C VAL A 90 -18.57 2.15 -4.25
N ASN A 91 -19.05 2.07 -5.49
CA ASN A 91 -20.21 2.77 -6.02
C ASN A 91 -20.94 1.86 -7.04
N ASP A 92 -21.22 2.32 -8.26
CA ASP A 92 -21.61 1.44 -9.39
C ASP A 92 -20.43 0.61 -9.95
N SER A 93 -19.22 0.94 -9.54
CA SER A 93 -17.96 0.29 -9.81
C SER A 93 -17.29 -0.15 -8.51
N LEU A 94 -16.23 -0.96 -8.63
CA LEU A 94 -15.43 -1.43 -7.51
C LEU A 94 -13.95 -1.14 -7.77
N ALA A 95 -13.33 -0.33 -6.92
CA ALA A 95 -11.87 -0.19 -6.88
C ALA A 95 -11.34 -1.07 -5.75
N VAL A 96 -10.42 -1.99 -6.06
CA VAL A 96 -9.77 -2.86 -5.06
C VAL A 96 -8.27 -2.67 -5.17
N PHE A 97 -7.63 -2.49 -4.02
CA PHE A 97 -6.18 -2.49 -3.90
C PHE A 97 -5.75 -3.61 -2.96
N ILE A 98 -4.74 -4.38 -3.38
CA ILE A 98 -4.18 -5.48 -2.60
C ILE A 98 -2.68 -5.25 -2.47
N ALA A 99 -2.19 -5.15 -1.23
CA ALA A 99 -0.77 -5.05 -0.94
C ALA A 99 -0.15 -6.46 -0.90
N HIS A 100 0.89 -6.66 -1.72
CA HIS A 100 1.72 -7.86 -1.76
C HIS A 100 3.18 -7.49 -1.55
#